data_AF-A0A7C2WDI9-F1
#
_entry.id   AF-A0A7C2WDI9-F1
#
_cell.length_a   1.000
_cell.length_b   1.000
_cell.length_c   1.000
_cell.angle_alpha   90.00
_cell.angle_beta   90.00
_cell.angle_gamma   90.00
#
_symmetry.space_group_name_H-M   'P 1'
#
loop_
_entity.id
_entity.type
_entity.pdbx_description
1 polymer ?
#
loop_
_entity_poly.entity_id
_entity_poly.type
_entity_poly.pdbx_seq_one_letter_code
_entity_poly.pdbx_strand_id
1 'polypeptide(L)'
;LPSTLTAPFMRMDYQVTGEYIAEALTAAQVDGWSGATPLSMWKYADTPQFESTTRLFFGMVSGSTGETAAGLIILCGLYLIYRNMMNWRIPAGMLLSAFVVSGAFWLSDTAAYPTPIFMLFSGGLMFGALFMASDMVASPMTSTGVWVYGAFIGAVSMIIRLMGALPEGVMFAILLGNAVSPLINEITQPKLYGAVKKSKVSQ
;
A
#
# COMPACT_ATOMS: atom_id res chain seq x y z
N LEU A 1 18.87 -57.37 -24.27
CA LEU A 1 18.99 -56.54 -23.05
C LEU A 1 18.18 -57.23 -21.97
N PRO A 2 18.79 -57.64 -20.86
CA PRO A 2 18.20 -58.56 -19.90
C PRO A 2 17.03 -57.91 -19.15
N SER A 3 15.90 -58.61 -19.11
CA SER A 3 14.63 -58.26 -18.45
C SER A 3 14.65 -58.48 -16.92
N THR A 4 15.83 -58.41 -16.31
CA THR A 4 16.07 -58.59 -14.86
C THR A 4 16.08 -57.29 -14.06
N LEU A 5 15.71 -56.17 -14.69
CA LEU A 5 15.61 -54.83 -14.07
C LEU A 5 14.17 -54.34 -13.96
N THR A 6 13.20 -55.25 -13.88
CA THR A 6 11.78 -54.92 -13.71
C THR A 6 11.33 -55.27 -12.28
N ALA A 7 11.15 -54.21 -11.47
CA ALA A 7 10.35 -54.10 -10.25
C ALA A 7 10.71 -54.91 -8.99
N PRO A 8 11.32 -54.21 -8.00
CA PRO A 8 10.74 -54.12 -6.65
C PRO A 8 10.14 -52.72 -6.38
N PHE A 9 10.39 -51.75 -7.28
CA PHE A 9 9.90 -50.36 -7.15
C PHE A 9 8.61 -50.05 -7.93
N MET A 10 8.00 -51.04 -8.60
CA MET A 10 6.82 -50.84 -9.45
C MET A 10 5.56 -51.58 -8.94
N ARG A 11 5.65 -52.22 -7.77
CA ARG A 11 4.47 -52.62 -7.00
C ARG A 11 4.32 -51.60 -5.89
N MET A 12 3.38 -50.67 -6.05
CA MET A 12 2.90 -49.84 -4.94
C MET A 12 2.34 -50.81 -3.90
N ASP A 13 3.04 -50.96 -2.79
CA ASP A 13 2.48 -51.63 -1.62
C ASP A 13 1.35 -50.75 -1.10
N TYR A 14 0.12 -51.15 -1.41
CA TYR A 14 -1.09 -50.39 -1.09
C TYR A 14 -1.31 -50.28 0.42
N GLN A 15 -0.77 -51.21 1.22
CA GLN A 15 -0.91 -51.19 2.67
C GLN A 15 -0.02 -50.10 3.25
N VAL A 16 1.26 -50.13 2.89
CA VAL A 16 2.26 -49.14 3.35
C VAL A 16 1.96 -47.75 2.79
N THR A 17 1.55 -47.66 1.52
CA THR A 17 1.16 -46.36 0.92
C THR A 17 -0.14 -45.82 1.53
N GLY A 18 -1.07 -46.71 1.87
CA GLY A 18 -2.31 -46.35 2.58
C GLY A 18 -2.04 -45.83 4.00
N GLU A 19 -1.09 -46.44 4.72
CA GLU A 19 -0.65 -45.97 6.03
C GLU A 19 0.07 -44.61 5.94
N TYR A 20 0.96 -44.41 4.96
CA TYR A 20 1.61 -43.10 4.75
C TYR A 20 0.62 -42.01 4.33
N ILE A 21 -0.38 -42.33 3.51
CA ILE A 21 -1.42 -41.37 3.12
C ILE A 21 -2.34 -41.06 4.31
N ALA A 22 -2.70 -42.07 5.10
CA ALA A 22 -3.49 -41.87 6.32
C ALA A 22 -2.72 -41.04 7.35
N GLU A 23 -1.43 -41.31 7.54
CA GLU A 23 -0.54 -40.52 8.39
C GLU A 23 -0.41 -39.09 7.86
N ALA A 24 -0.14 -38.89 6.57
CA ALA A 24 -0.05 -37.56 5.96
C ALA A 24 -1.38 -36.77 6.04
N LEU A 25 -2.54 -37.43 5.94
CA LEU A 25 -3.85 -36.81 6.09
C LEU A 25 -4.19 -36.50 7.55
N THR A 26 -3.78 -37.35 8.51
CA THR A 26 -3.92 -37.07 9.95
C THR A 26 -2.91 -36.03 10.46
N ALA A 27 -1.73 -35.96 9.84
CA ALA A 27 -0.68 -34.99 10.09
C ALA A 27 -0.83 -33.72 9.25
N ALA A 28 -1.83 -33.65 8.35
CA ALA A 28 -2.21 -32.45 7.62
C ALA A 28 -2.73 -31.40 8.59
N GLN A 29 -1.80 -30.76 9.29
CA GLN A 29 -2.05 -29.50 9.99
C GLN A 29 -2.47 -28.46 8.95
N VAL A 30 -3.26 -27.49 9.38
CA VAL A 30 -3.67 -26.37 8.51
C VAL A 30 -2.40 -25.63 8.05
N ASP A 31 -2.00 -25.85 6.81
CA ASP A 31 -0.75 -25.33 6.20
C ASP A 31 -0.81 -23.81 5.96
N GLY A 32 -1.99 -23.21 6.10
CA GLY A 32 -2.15 -21.77 6.13
C GLY A 32 -3.59 -21.32 6.04
N TRP A 33 -3.88 -20.15 6.58
CA TRP A 33 -5.13 -19.45 6.37
C TRP A 33 -4.94 -18.42 5.26
N SER A 34 -5.57 -18.64 4.10
CA SER A 34 -5.63 -17.64 3.03
C SER A 34 -6.99 -16.96 3.05
N GLY A 35 -7.00 -15.64 3.06
CA GLY A 35 -8.23 -14.86 3.08
C GLY A 35 -8.08 -13.58 2.28
N ALA A 36 -9.20 -13.09 1.74
CA ALA A 36 -9.27 -11.78 1.11
C ALA A 36 -8.87 -10.68 2.11
N THR A 37 -8.07 -9.71 1.67
CA THR A 37 -7.74 -8.55 2.51
C THR A 37 -9.01 -7.72 2.74
N PRO A 38 -9.15 -7.00 3.87
CA PRO A 38 -10.32 -6.16 4.13
C PRO A 38 -10.68 -5.22 2.98
N LEU A 39 -9.66 -4.75 2.25
CA LEU A 39 -9.83 -3.88 1.10
C LEU A 39 -10.39 -4.61 -0.12
N SER A 40 -9.94 -5.84 -0.38
CA SER A 40 -10.47 -6.65 -1.48
C SER A 40 -11.86 -7.20 -1.15
N MET A 41 -12.15 -7.50 0.13
CA MET A 41 -13.49 -7.84 0.60
C MET A 41 -14.47 -6.69 0.34
N TRP A 42 -14.12 -5.46 0.72
CA TRP A 42 -14.98 -4.31 0.44
C TRP A 42 -15.24 -4.11 -1.07
N LYS A 43 -14.21 -4.30 -1.90
CA LYS A 43 -14.28 -3.98 -3.33
C LYS A 43 -14.96 -5.02 -4.21
N TYR A 44 -14.75 -6.31 -3.91
CA TYR A 44 -15.19 -7.41 -4.79
C TYR A 44 -16.27 -8.30 -4.19
N ALA A 45 -16.63 -8.15 -2.90
CA ALA A 45 -17.73 -8.91 -2.34
C ALA A 45 -19.08 -8.39 -2.85
N ASP A 46 -20.03 -9.30 -3.05
CA ASP A 46 -21.41 -8.97 -3.44
C ASP A 46 -22.09 -8.04 -2.41
N THR A 47 -21.67 -8.13 -1.15
CA THR A 47 -22.05 -7.19 -0.09
C THR A 47 -20.79 -6.55 0.49
N PRO A 48 -20.66 -5.21 0.48
CA PRO A 48 -19.48 -4.54 1.00
C PRO A 48 -19.37 -4.80 2.50
N GLN A 49 -18.30 -5.49 2.90
CA GLN A 49 -18.00 -5.76 4.31
C GLN A 49 -16.98 -4.76 4.84
N PHE A 50 -17.30 -4.16 5.98
CA PHE A 50 -16.43 -3.22 6.67
C PHE A 50 -15.86 -3.88 7.92
N GLU A 51 -14.54 -4.07 7.92
CA GLU A 51 -13.84 -4.61 9.08
C GLU A 51 -13.66 -3.55 10.17
N SER A 52 -13.60 -3.99 11.42
CA SER A 52 -13.45 -3.09 12.57
C SER A 52 -12.10 -2.36 12.54
N THR A 53 -12.12 -1.04 12.76
CA THR A 53 -10.91 -0.19 12.76
C THR A 53 -9.86 -0.64 13.78
N THR A 54 -10.28 -1.20 14.91
CA THR A 54 -9.37 -1.73 15.94
C THR A 54 -8.61 -2.96 15.45
N ARG A 55 -9.28 -3.89 14.75
CA ARG A 55 -8.61 -5.06 14.16
C ARG A 55 -7.67 -4.67 13.03
N LEU A 56 -8.03 -3.66 12.23
CA LEU A 56 -7.15 -3.06 11.22
C LEU A 56 -5.90 -2.42 11.87
N PHE A 57 -6.06 -1.72 12.99
CA PHE A 57 -4.94 -1.06 13.67
C PHE A 57 -3.94 -2.07 14.27
N PHE A 58 -4.45 -3.14 14.88
CA PHE A 58 -3.64 -4.21 15.45
C PHE A 58 -3.18 -5.26 14.43
N GLY A 59 -3.61 -5.16 13.17
CA GLY A 59 -3.24 -6.11 12.11
C GLY A 59 -3.82 -7.51 12.27
N MET A 60 -4.91 -7.68 13.03
CA MET A 60 -5.62 -8.96 13.22
C MET A 60 -6.58 -9.25 12.05
N VAL A 61 -6.12 -8.98 10.84
CA VAL A 61 -6.87 -9.05 9.58
C VAL A 61 -6.04 -9.76 8.53
N SER A 62 -6.71 -10.34 7.52
CA SER A 62 -6.01 -11.03 6.44
C SER A 62 -5.19 -10.05 5.59
N GLY A 63 -3.93 -10.38 5.32
CA GLY A 63 -2.99 -9.54 4.58
C GLY A 63 -1.55 -9.84 4.98
N SER A 64 -0.58 -9.17 4.35
CA SER A 64 0.82 -9.32 4.71
C SER A 64 1.08 -8.69 6.08
N THR A 65 1.77 -9.40 6.98
CA THR A 65 2.09 -8.90 8.34
C THR A 65 2.80 -7.55 8.31
N GLY A 66 3.57 -7.26 7.25
CA GLY A 66 4.27 -5.98 7.06
C GLY A 66 3.37 -4.81 6.64
N GLU A 67 2.14 -5.09 6.24
CA GLU A 67 1.13 -4.11 5.79
C GLU A 67 0.04 -3.92 6.83
N THR A 68 -0.41 -5.01 7.47
CA THR A 68 -1.56 -4.99 8.38
C THR A 68 -1.22 -4.42 9.75
N ALA A 69 0.06 -4.48 10.18
CA ALA A 69 0.50 -3.99 11.49
C ALA A 69 0.65 -2.45 11.54
N ALA A 70 -0.44 -1.71 11.32
CA ALA A 70 -0.46 -0.24 11.23
C ALA A 70 0.18 0.45 12.45
N GLY A 71 -0.09 -0.04 13.68
CA GLY A 71 0.52 0.52 14.89
C GLY A 71 2.05 0.42 14.90
N LEU A 72 2.61 -0.70 14.44
CA LEU A 72 4.05 -0.92 14.38
C LEU A 72 4.68 -0.09 13.24
N ILE A 73 3.99 0.03 12.11
CA ILE A 73 4.38 0.90 10.99
C ILE A 73 4.47 2.36 11.45
N ILE A 74 3.47 2.87 12.17
CA ILE A 74 3.48 4.24 12.70
C ILE A 74 4.62 4.43 13.69
N LEU A 75 4.85 3.47 14.59
CA LEU A 75 5.94 3.55 15.57
C LEU A 75 7.31 3.61 14.88
N CYS A 76 7.54 2.74 13.90
CA CYS A 76 8.77 2.74 13.10
C CYS A 76 8.92 4.02 12.27
N GLY A 77 7.83 4.50 11.67
CA GLY A 77 7.80 5.77 10.94
C GLY A 77 8.13 6.97 11.82
N LEU A 78 7.57 7.02 13.04
CA LEU A 78 7.85 8.07 14.02
C LEU A 78 9.31 8.02 14.47
N TYR A 79 9.87 6.82 14.65
CA TYR A 79 11.29 6.64 14.94
C TYR A 79 12.20 7.20 13.83
N LEU A 80 11.86 6.97 12.55
CA LEU A 80 12.62 7.53 11.42
C LEU A 80 12.51 9.06 11.33
N ILE A 81 11.34 9.61 11.63
CA ILE A 81 11.14 11.07 11.71
C ILE A 81 11.98 11.65 12.83
N TYR A 82 12.00 11.03 14.01
CA TYR A 82 12.82 11.47 15.14
C TYR A 82 14.32 11.47 14.81
N ARG A 83 14.78 10.49 14.03
CA ARG A 83 16.16 10.39 13.55
C ARG A 83 16.48 11.36 12.40
N ASN A 84 15.53 12.20 11.96
CA ASN A 84 15.66 13.11 10.81
C ASN A 84 16.11 12.39 9.53
N MET A 85 15.80 11.10 9.37
CA MET A 85 16.11 10.35 8.15
C MET A 85 15.06 10.55 7.06
N MET A 86 13.87 11.04 7.42
CA MET A 86 12.74 11.24 6.51
C MET A 86 12.10 12.62 6.74
N ASN A 87 11.74 13.29 5.65
CA ASN A 87 10.92 14.50 5.68
C ASN A 87 9.45 14.15 6.03
N TRP A 88 9.01 14.45 7.25
CA TRP A 88 7.64 14.19 7.73
C TRP A 88 6.52 14.82 6.88
N ARG A 89 6.85 15.86 6.10
CA ARG A 89 5.90 16.57 5.24
C ARG A 89 5.36 15.71 4.10
N ILE A 90 6.17 14.78 3.57
CA ILE A 90 5.74 13.86 2.49
C ILE A 90 4.66 12.90 2.99
N PRO A 91 4.90 12.05 4.02
CA PRO A 91 3.87 11.15 4.54
C PRO A 91 2.66 11.91 5.07
N ALA A 92 2.85 13.05 5.74
CA ALA A 92 1.74 13.87 6.22
C ALA A 92 0.87 14.39 5.07
N GLY A 93 1.48 14.90 3.99
CA GLY A 93 0.76 15.37 2.80
C GLY A 93 -0.01 14.26 2.09
N MET A 94 0.61 13.08 1.97
CA MET A 94 -0.01 11.90 1.37
C MET A 94 -1.19 11.38 2.21
N LEU A 95 -1.04 11.25 3.53
CA LEU A 95 -2.12 10.81 4.42
C LEU A 95 -3.27 11.83 4.48
N LEU A 96 -2.95 13.12 4.50
CA LEU A 96 -3.95 14.19 4.49
C LEU A 96 -4.77 14.18 3.20
N SER A 97 -4.13 14.11 2.03
CA SER A 97 -4.87 14.10 0.76
C SER A 97 -5.67 12.81 0.59
N ALA A 98 -5.11 11.67 0.99
CA ALA A 98 -5.82 10.40 1.06
C ALA A 98 -7.10 10.50 1.93
N PHE A 99 -6.98 11.10 3.11
CA PHE A 99 -8.11 11.30 4.03
C PHE A 99 -9.18 12.22 3.42
N VAL A 100 -8.77 13.34 2.80
CA VAL A 100 -9.69 14.29 2.19
C VAL A 100 -10.43 13.68 1.00
N VAL A 101 -9.71 13.00 0.09
CA VAL A 101 -10.34 12.36 -1.08
C VAL A 101 -11.28 11.24 -0.63
N SER A 102 -10.84 10.36 0.27
CA SER A 102 -11.70 9.31 0.80
C SER A 102 -12.91 9.87 1.55
N GLY A 103 -12.75 10.96 2.29
CA GLY A 103 -13.83 11.66 2.99
C GLY A 103 -14.87 12.25 2.05
N ALA A 104 -14.44 12.83 0.93
CA ALA A 104 -15.34 13.35 -0.08
C ALA A 104 -16.23 12.26 -0.70
N PHE A 105 -15.66 11.09 -1.00
CA PHE A 105 -16.43 9.94 -1.50
C PHE A 105 -17.36 9.33 -0.44
N TRP A 106 -16.89 9.23 0.80
CA TRP A 106 -17.71 8.74 1.92
C TRP A 106 -18.94 9.62 2.20
N LEU A 107 -18.81 10.94 2.04
CA LEU A 107 -19.93 11.88 2.15
C LEU A 107 -20.91 11.77 0.97
N SER A 108 -20.46 11.31 -0.20
CA SER A 108 -21.32 11.12 -1.36
C SER A 108 -22.19 9.87 -1.21
N ASP A 109 -21.62 8.77 -0.76
CA ASP A 109 -22.35 7.52 -0.52
C ASP A 109 -21.70 6.72 0.61
N THR A 110 -22.33 6.79 1.78
CA THR A 110 -21.87 6.12 3.00
C THR A 110 -22.08 4.60 2.96
N ALA A 111 -22.95 4.10 2.08
CA ALA A 111 -23.22 2.67 1.93
C ALA A 111 -22.23 2.00 0.95
N ALA A 112 -21.83 2.72 -0.10
CA ALA A 112 -20.87 2.23 -1.09
C ALA A 112 -19.41 2.37 -0.62
N TYR A 113 -19.08 3.47 0.08
CA TYR A 113 -17.69 3.80 0.42
C TYR A 113 -17.38 3.62 1.92
N PRO A 114 -16.20 3.09 2.28
CA PRO A 114 -15.81 2.91 3.65
C PRO A 114 -15.40 4.24 4.29
N THR A 115 -15.30 4.25 5.62
CA THR A 115 -14.82 5.44 6.34
C THR A 115 -13.40 5.81 5.92
N PRO A 116 -13.01 7.10 5.95
CA PRO A 116 -11.64 7.52 5.61
C PRO A 116 -10.58 6.82 6.44
N ILE A 117 -10.89 6.57 7.72
CA ILE A 117 -10.00 5.89 8.65
C ILE A 117 -9.79 4.43 8.24
N PHE A 118 -10.84 3.73 7.81
CA PHE A 118 -10.71 2.41 7.21
C PHE A 118 -9.81 2.47 5.97
N MET A 119 -9.99 3.45 5.10
CA MET A 119 -9.17 3.59 3.88
C MET A 119 -7.68 3.84 4.19
N LEU A 120 -7.38 4.57 5.27
CA LEU A 120 -6.00 4.85 5.70
C LEU A 120 -5.30 3.63 6.31
N PHE A 121 -6.01 2.87 7.16
CA PHE A 121 -5.46 1.70 7.86
C PHE A 121 -5.62 0.39 7.09
N SER A 122 -6.50 0.36 6.10
CA SER A 122 -6.66 -0.79 5.21
C SER A 122 -5.66 -0.69 4.07
N GLY A 123 -5.00 -1.80 3.78
CA GLY A 123 -4.10 -1.90 2.64
C GLY A 123 -2.69 -1.32 2.90
N GLY A 124 -1.83 -1.36 1.89
CA GLY A 124 -0.44 -0.89 1.91
C GLY A 124 -0.25 0.62 1.96
N LEU A 125 -1.29 1.41 2.25
CA LEU A 125 -1.20 2.88 2.20
C LEU A 125 -0.34 3.43 3.33
N MET A 126 -0.51 2.95 4.55
CA MET A 126 0.28 3.40 5.69
C MET A 126 1.75 3.03 5.52
N PHE A 127 2.01 1.80 5.06
CA PHE A 127 3.34 1.30 4.74
C PHE A 127 3.98 2.13 3.62
N GLY A 128 3.26 2.34 2.52
CA GLY A 128 3.74 3.12 1.38
C GLY A 128 3.99 4.58 1.74
N ALA A 129 3.15 5.19 2.57
CA ALA A 129 3.34 6.57 3.01
C ALA A 129 4.62 6.75 3.84
N LEU A 130 4.89 5.85 4.79
CA LEU A 130 6.00 5.99 5.74
C LEU A 130 7.33 5.41 5.27
N PHE A 131 7.33 4.40 4.39
CA PHE A 131 8.56 3.72 3.98
C PHE A 131 8.90 3.85 2.49
N MET A 132 7.93 4.15 1.62
CA MET A 132 8.16 4.21 0.17
C MET A 132 8.10 5.64 -0.39
N ALA A 133 7.15 6.46 0.06
CA ALA A 133 6.93 7.80 -0.48
C ALA A 133 8.11 8.75 -0.20
N SER A 134 8.89 8.50 0.84
CA SER A 134 10.05 9.30 1.23
C SER A 134 11.36 8.89 0.54
N ASP A 135 11.29 8.41 -0.70
CA ASP A 135 12.49 8.08 -1.47
C ASP A 135 13.37 9.34 -1.68
N MET A 136 14.63 9.26 -1.22
CA MET A 136 15.56 10.39 -1.20
C MET A 136 16.04 10.82 -2.59
N VAL A 137 15.92 9.95 -3.59
CA VAL A 137 16.42 10.23 -4.95
C VAL A 137 15.34 10.89 -5.81
N ALA A 138 14.09 10.47 -5.64
CA ALA A 138 12.98 10.90 -6.49
C ALA A 138 12.17 12.07 -5.92
N SER A 139 12.24 12.36 -4.62
CA SER A 139 11.42 13.42 -4.01
C SER A 139 11.91 14.84 -4.34
N PRO A 140 10.99 15.82 -4.46
CA PRO A 140 11.36 17.21 -4.77
C PRO A 140 12.06 17.90 -3.60
N MET A 141 13.01 18.78 -3.90
CA MET A 141 13.86 19.46 -2.90
C MET A 141 13.24 20.75 -2.34
N THR A 142 12.14 21.24 -2.94
CA THR A 142 11.49 22.50 -2.55
C THR A 142 10.44 22.29 -1.46
N SER A 143 10.37 23.22 -0.49
CA SER A 143 9.47 23.09 0.68
C SER A 143 7.99 23.02 0.30
N THR A 144 7.56 23.79 -0.70
CA THR A 144 6.21 23.78 -1.26
C THR A 144 6.00 22.59 -2.20
N GLY A 145 7.03 22.16 -2.95
CA GLY A 145 6.95 21.03 -3.88
C GLY A 145 6.73 19.71 -3.14
N VAL A 146 7.32 19.57 -1.95
CA VAL A 146 7.10 18.41 -1.06
C VAL A 146 5.63 18.22 -0.69
N TRP A 147 4.90 19.30 -0.39
CA TRP A 147 3.47 19.23 -0.08
C TRP A 147 2.63 18.87 -1.29
N VAL A 148 2.92 19.48 -2.45
CA VAL A 148 2.22 19.18 -3.71
C VAL A 148 2.45 17.73 -4.13
N TYR A 149 3.68 17.24 -4.01
CA TYR A 149 4.06 15.86 -4.32
C TYR A 149 3.34 14.86 -3.40
N GLY A 150 3.36 15.07 -2.09
CA GLY A 150 2.62 14.22 -1.14
C GLY A 150 1.12 14.22 -1.42
N ALA A 151 0.54 15.41 -1.65
CA ALA A 151 -0.87 15.55 -1.96
C ALA A 151 -1.25 14.81 -3.25
N PHE A 152 -0.43 14.93 -4.29
CA PHE A 152 -0.61 14.27 -5.58
C PHE A 152 -0.62 12.74 -5.45
N ILE A 153 0.39 12.16 -4.80
CA ILE A 153 0.48 10.70 -4.61
C ILE A 153 -0.72 10.20 -3.81
N GLY A 154 -1.08 10.85 -2.70
CA GLY A 154 -2.21 10.41 -1.89
C GLY A 154 -3.54 10.48 -2.65
N ALA A 155 -3.76 11.54 -3.45
CA ALA A 155 -4.96 11.69 -4.26
C ALA A 155 -5.04 10.63 -5.37
N VAL A 156 -3.94 10.44 -6.13
CA VAL A 156 -3.86 9.41 -7.17
C VAL A 156 -4.06 8.01 -6.58
N SER A 157 -3.46 7.73 -5.42
CA SER A 157 -3.64 6.44 -4.74
C SER A 157 -5.12 6.17 -4.43
N MET A 158 -5.86 7.17 -3.95
CA MET A 158 -7.28 7.02 -3.62
C MET A 158 -8.15 6.87 -4.86
N ILE A 159 -7.86 7.63 -5.92
CA ILE A 159 -8.56 7.49 -7.19
C ILE A 159 -8.39 6.06 -7.73
N ILE A 160 -7.17 5.51 -7.71
CA ILE A 160 -6.92 4.13 -8.14
C ILE A 160 -7.64 3.12 -7.24
N ARG A 161 -7.66 3.33 -5.92
CA ARG A 161 -8.32 2.42 -4.98
C ARG A 161 -9.84 2.41 -5.16
N LEU A 162 -10.45 3.58 -5.38
CA LEU A 162 -11.90 3.73 -5.52
C LEU A 162 -12.40 3.34 -6.92
N MET A 163 -11.71 3.77 -7.98
CA MET A 163 -12.17 3.61 -9.36
C MET A 163 -11.40 2.56 -10.17
N GLY A 164 -10.19 2.18 -9.73
CA GLY A 164 -9.34 1.25 -10.47
C GLY A 164 -9.79 -0.21 -10.36
N ALA A 165 -9.19 -1.08 -11.15
CA ALA A 165 -9.49 -2.51 -11.10
C ALA A 165 -8.77 -3.25 -9.96
N LEU A 166 -7.75 -2.65 -9.33
CA LEU A 166 -6.92 -3.25 -8.28
C LEU A 166 -7.31 -2.69 -6.89
N PRO A 167 -7.25 -3.51 -5.82
CA PRO A 167 -7.53 -3.03 -4.47
C PRO A 167 -6.38 -2.17 -3.93
N GLU A 168 -5.15 -2.45 -4.34
CA GLU A 168 -3.95 -1.69 -3.98
C GLU A 168 -3.47 -0.81 -5.14
N GLY A 169 -3.35 0.50 -4.88
CA GLY A 169 -2.94 1.49 -5.89
C GLY A 169 -1.71 2.33 -5.48
N VAL A 170 -1.12 2.05 -4.32
CA VAL A 170 -0.15 2.94 -3.68
C VAL A 170 1.18 2.95 -4.42
N MET A 171 1.70 1.78 -4.80
CA MET A 171 2.95 1.67 -5.55
C MET A 171 2.88 2.41 -6.90
N PHE A 172 1.78 2.24 -7.63
CA PHE A 172 1.59 2.93 -8.91
C PHE A 172 1.50 4.45 -8.74
N ALA A 173 0.82 4.92 -7.69
CA ALA A 173 0.75 6.33 -7.37
C ALA A 173 2.13 6.92 -7.04
N ILE A 174 2.98 6.18 -6.30
CA ILE A 174 4.35 6.61 -5.98
C ILE A 174 5.22 6.65 -7.23
N LEU A 175 5.17 5.63 -8.09
CA LEU A 175 5.92 5.62 -9.36
C LEU A 175 5.52 6.80 -10.25
N LEU A 176 4.23 7.10 -10.35
CA LEU A 176 3.72 8.23 -11.10
C LEU A 176 4.16 9.56 -10.46
N GLY A 177 4.09 9.67 -9.13
CA GLY A 177 4.61 10.82 -8.40
C GLY A 177 6.10 11.06 -8.65
N ASN A 178 6.92 10.00 -8.65
CA ASN A 178 8.35 10.07 -8.93
C ASN A 178 8.61 10.58 -10.36
N ALA A 179 7.82 10.15 -11.34
CA ALA A 179 7.92 10.65 -12.71
C ALA A 179 7.55 12.15 -12.84
N VAL A 180 6.62 12.63 -12.01
CA VAL A 180 6.13 14.03 -12.02
C VAL A 180 6.97 14.94 -11.13
N SER A 181 7.81 14.40 -10.25
CA SER A 181 8.66 15.16 -9.33
C SER A 181 9.56 16.21 -9.99
N PRO A 182 10.25 15.95 -11.13
CA PRO A 182 11.04 16.99 -11.81
C PRO A 182 10.20 18.18 -12.26
N LEU A 183 8.99 17.92 -12.77
CA LEU A 183 8.05 18.96 -13.20
C LEU A 183 7.55 19.80 -12.02
N ILE A 184 7.24 19.15 -10.88
CA ILE A 184 6.87 19.86 -9.65
C ILE A 184 8.02 20.76 -9.21
N ASN A 185 9.26 20.27 -9.29
CA ASN A 185 10.42 21.03 -8.86
C ASN A 185 10.69 22.26 -9.76
N GLU A 186 10.49 22.14 -11.07
CA GLU A 186 10.59 23.25 -12.02
C GLU A 186 9.54 24.34 -11.73
N ILE A 187 8.28 23.96 -11.53
CA ILE A 187 7.18 24.89 -11.24
C ILE A 187 7.37 25.57 -9.89
N THR A 188 7.94 24.84 -8.93
CA THR A 188 8.02 25.27 -7.53
C THR A 188 9.36 25.91 -7.18
N GLN A 189 10.25 26.08 -8.17
CA GLN A 189 11.58 26.61 -7.95
C GLN A 189 11.48 28.03 -7.36
N PRO A 190 12.10 28.30 -6.20
CA PRO A 190 12.05 29.62 -5.59
C PRO A 190 12.76 30.63 -6.51
N LYS A 191 12.15 31.80 -6.70
CA LYS A 191 12.77 32.89 -7.47
C LYS A 191 14.12 33.23 -6.85
N LEU A 192 15.18 33.27 -7.66
CA LEU A 192 16.51 33.66 -7.19
C LEU A 192 16.44 35.00 -6.47
N TYR A 193 16.96 35.04 -5.24
CA TYR A 193 17.06 36.26 -4.46
C TYR A 193 17.94 37.26 -5.24
N GLY A 194 17.36 38.41 -5.60
CA GLY A 194 18.00 39.43 -6.44
C GLY A 194 17.52 39.53 -7.90
N ALA A 195 16.55 38.71 -8.33
CA ALA A 195 15.94 38.88 -9.65
C ALA A 195 15.14 40.19 -9.74
N VAL A 196 15.74 41.23 -10.33
CA VAL A 196 15.05 42.48 -10.65
C VAL A 196 13.91 42.18 -11.61
N LYS A 197 12.68 42.51 -11.21
CA LYS A 197 11.49 42.42 -12.06
C LYS A 197 11.77 43.27 -13.31
N LYS A 198 12.04 42.64 -14.46
CA LYS A 198 12.14 43.37 -15.74
C LYS A 198 10.85 44.17 -15.91
N SER A 199 10.94 45.50 -15.78
CA SER A 199 9.82 46.37 -16.10
C SER A 199 9.53 46.14 -17.58
N LYS A 200 8.26 45.84 -17.90
CA LYS A 200 7.81 45.80 -19.29
C LYS A 200 8.14 47.16 -19.91
N VAL A 201 9.12 47.19 -20.81
CA VAL A 201 9.32 48.34 -21.69
C VAL A 201 8.15 48.29 -22.66
N SER A 202 7.20 49.20 -22.48
CA SER A 202 6.13 49.45 -23.44
C SER A 202 6.79 49.97 -24.72
N GLN A 203 6.64 49.25 -25.83
CA GLN A 203 6.77 49.80 -27.17
C GLN A 203 5.38 49.83 -27.79
#